data_AF-A0A5A4N768-F1
#
_entry.id   AF-A0A5A4N768-F1
#
_cell.length_a   1.000
_cell.length_b   1.000
_cell.length_c   1.000
_cell.angle_alpha   90.00
_cell.angle_beta   90.00
_cell.angle_gamma   90.00
#
_symmetry.space_group_name_H-M   'P 1'
#
loop_
_entity.id
_entity.type
_entity.pdbx_description
1 polymer ?
#
loop_
_entity_poly.entity_id
_entity_poly.type
_entity_poly.pdbx_seq_one_letter_code
_entity_poly.pdbx_strand_id
1 'polypeptide(L)'
;MPEARGPDTVIEPAEDPQIWSEKSKGTETEQREKWANKTEFLLSMAGEIIGLGNVWRFPYLCYKNGGGVFFIPYFVFLIFCGIPVFFLETSLGQYTSEGGITAWRKICPMFEGIGIASQVIVVYLNIYYIVVLAWAVFYLFSCFQTALPWMTCDHDWNTASCYTHNKSLLQSGLHTADAHWSFLYNGTYNNSNILNISAAYKVVSPEEEFWLHRVQRISSDDFLGPPHYDLTLCLMLVWIICYFCIWKGVKTTGKVVYFTATFPYVMLLILFFRGVTLPGAGAGISYYLYPDISKLTNPDVWCDAGTQVFFSYAVCQGVLTALGSYNKYNNDCYKDCIALCALNSGTSIFAGFAVFSILGYMSHELSLPMEEIVRSGPGLAFIAYPKALSLLPGPQFWSVLFFMMVLFLGLDSQFVCVESLATALTDVFPEILRKPKRREILVLLIAVVCFLLGLPLVTQGGLHLFKLIDTYGPSGTNLLLIACFETLVIAWVYGADRFFDNIEDMIGYPPMPVLKYCWLFITPFICAATLLYDLIVSPPLSASKDFVPSWGSTVAALLTLTPMICIPIFILVALKKGHDLIVPSADLQQRSPSKPRLTLCERVIIKEQKLSHTEEDKSVEEKALKEDTTNM
;
A
#
# COMPACT_ATOMS: atom_id res chain seq x y z
N MET A 1 78.33 11.05 61.42
CA MET A 1 77.44 9.97 61.88
C MET A 1 76.70 9.42 60.66
N PRO A 2 76.88 8.14 60.33
CA PRO A 2 76.19 7.46 59.23
C PRO A 2 74.98 6.63 59.71
N GLU A 3 74.29 6.05 58.73
CA GLU A 3 73.35 4.91 58.74
C GLU A 3 71.87 5.10 59.15
N ALA A 4 70.98 4.90 58.17
CA ALA A 4 69.84 3.98 58.31
C ALA A 4 69.21 3.59 56.95
N ARG A 5 69.34 2.29 56.61
CA ARG A 5 68.38 1.37 55.95
C ARG A 5 67.56 1.82 54.71
N GLY A 6 67.87 1.21 53.57
CA GLY A 6 66.85 0.86 52.56
C GLY A 6 66.30 -0.55 52.81
N PRO A 7 65.06 -0.82 52.38
CA PRO A 7 64.82 -2.05 51.63
C PRO A 7 63.80 -1.94 50.47
N ASP A 8 64.05 -2.82 49.49
CA ASP A 8 63.11 -3.55 48.63
C ASP A 8 62.28 -2.80 47.57
N THR A 9 62.83 -2.81 46.36
CA THR A 9 62.09 -2.75 45.08
C THR A 9 61.11 -3.91 44.95
N VAL A 10 59.81 -3.61 45.04
CA VAL A 10 58.74 -4.46 44.48
C VAL A 10 58.43 -3.95 43.08
N ILE A 11 58.76 -4.76 42.07
CA ILE A 11 58.35 -4.55 40.69
C ILE A 11 56.92 -5.07 40.58
N GLU A 12 55.93 -4.19 40.43
CA GLU A 12 54.58 -4.58 40.01
C GLU A 12 54.64 -5.09 38.56
N PRO A 13 54.06 -6.27 38.24
CA PRO A 13 53.97 -6.71 36.86
C PRO A 13 52.98 -5.84 36.09
N ALA A 14 53.37 -5.43 34.88
CA ALA A 14 52.52 -4.73 33.94
C ALA A 14 51.18 -5.46 33.78
N GLU A 15 50.08 -4.77 34.07
CA GLU A 15 48.74 -5.29 33.83
C GLU A 15 48.56 -5.61 32.34
N ASP A 16 48.16 -6.84 32.09
CA ASP A 16 47.95 -7.43 30.78
C ASP A 16 46.83 -6.66 30.01
N PRO A 17 47.09 -6.10 28.81
CA PRO A 17 46.09 -5.39 28.02
C PRO A 17 44.87 -6.25 27.62
N GLN A 18 44.90 -7.57 27.87
CA GLN A 18 43.76 -8.45 27.63
C GLN A 18 42.55 -8.23 28.57
N ILE A 19 42.76 -7.69 29.78
CA ILE A 19 41.67 -7.50 30.77
C ILE A 19 40.74 -6.33 30.37
N TRP A 20 41.21 -5.38 29.56
CA TRP A 20 40.36 -4.31 28.99
C TRP A 20 39.53 -4.79 27.78
N SER A 21 39.83 -5.96 27.20
CA SER A 21 39.05 -6.52 26.09
C SER A 21 37.85 -7.35 26.53
N GLU A 22 37.81 -7.81 27.78
CA GLU A 22 36.70 -8.63 28.30
C GLU A 22 35.64 -7.85 29.09
N LYS A 23 35.90 -6.59 29.45
CA LYS A 23 34.92 -5.71 30.12
C LYS A 23 34.20 -4.72 29.20
N SER A 24 34.43 -4.76 27.88
CA SER A 24 33.74 -3.92 26.89
C SER A 24 32.78 -4.68 25.97
N LYS A 25 32.37 -5.92 26.31
CA LYS A 25 31.15 -6.52 25.72
C LYS A 25 29.89 -5.87 26.31
N GLY A 26 29.79 -4.55 26.15
CA GLY A 26 28.49 -3.91 26.01
C GLY A 26 27.78 -4.58 24.84
N THR A 27 26.47 -4.75 24.96
CA THR A 27 25.65 -5.47 23.98
C THR A 27 25.85 -4.85 22.60
N GLU A 28 26.69 -5.45 21.75
CA GLU A 28 26.94 -4.95 20.40
C GLU A 28 25.59 -4.88 19.68
N THR A 29 25.14 -3.65 19.42
CA THR A 29 23.91 -3.41 18.68
C THR A 29 24.20 -3.78 17.23
N GLU A 30 23.46 -4.73 16.66
CA GLU A 30 23.70 -5.13 15.27
C GLU A 30 23.54 -3.92 14.34
N GLN A 31 24.52 -3.74 13.44
CA GLN A 31 24.43 -2.72 12.39
C GLN A 31 23.22 -3.01 11.50
N ARG A 32 22.54 -1.93 11.05
CA ARG A 32 21.38 -2.04 10.17
C ARG A 32 21.74 -2.87 8.94
N GLU A 33 20.90 -3.85 8.63
CA GLU A 33 21.06 -4.62 7.40
C GLU A 33 20.90 -3.72 6.16
N LYS A 34 21.43 -4.18 5.03
CA LYS A 34 21.28 -3.52 3.73
C LYS A 34 20.87 -4.57 2.71
N TRP A 35 20.24 -4.14 1.62
CA TRP A 35 19.93 -5.02 0.49
C TRP A 35 21.19 -5.73 -0.01
N ALA A 36 21.10 -7.03 -0.31
CA ALA A 36 22.28 -7.77 -0.77
C ALA A 36 22.73 -7.29 -2.16
N ASN A 37 21.78 -6.85 -3.00
CA ASN A 37 22.03 -6.26 -4.30
C ASN A 37 20.88 -5.32 -4.71
N LYS A 38 21.11 -4.56 -5.78
CA LYS A 38 20.15 -3.58 -6.30
C LYS A 38 18.87 -4.22 -6.84
N THR A 39 18.97 -5.41 -7.43
CA THR A 39 17.81 -6.13 -7.98
C THR A 39 16.82 -6.53 -6.90
N GLU A 40 17.30 -6.93 -5.72
CA GLU A 40 16.44 -7.23 -4.57
C GLU A 40 15.63 -6.00 -4.13
N PHE A 41 16.28 -4.84 -4.03
CA PHE A 41 15.58 -3.57 -3.75
C PHE A 41 14.52 -3.26 -4.81
N LEU A 42 14.89 -3.31 -6.10
CA LEU A 42 13.99 -2.97 -7.20
C LEU A 42 12.80 -3.94 -7.27
N LEU A 43 13.02 -5.24 -7.07
CA LEU A 43 11.94 -6.24 -7.08
C LEU A 43 11.05 -6.13 -5.84
N SER A 44 11.61 -5.82 -4.66
CA SER A 44 10.79 -5.56 -3.47
C SER A 44 9.94 -4.31 -3.61
N MET A 45 10.49 -3.22 -4.16
CA MET A 45 9.72 -2.01 -4.48
C MET A 45 8.68 -2.27 -5.57
N ALA A 46 9.02 -3.04 -6.60
CA ALA A 46 8.09 -3.42 -7.66
C ALA A 46 6.93 -4.27 -7.11
N GLY A 47 7.22 -5.23 -6.23
CA GLY A 47 6.19 -6.06 -5.59
C GLY A 47 5.23 -5.27 -4.68
N GLU A 48 5.69 -4.17 -4.08
CA GLU A 48 4.82 -3.27 -3.33
C GLU A 48 3.88 -2.48 -4.26
N ILE A 49 4.44 -1.82 -5.28
CA ILE A 49 3.68 -0.88 -6.13
C ILE A 49 2.88 -1.58 -7.23
N ILE A 50 3.24 -2.81 -7.62
CA ILE A 50 2.46 -3.65 -8.53
C ILE A 50 1.71 -4.70 -7.71
N GLY A 51 0.49 -4.36 -7.34
CA GLY A 51 -0.41 -5.22 -6.58
C GLY A 51 -1.72 -5.48 -7.30
N LEU A 52 -2.73 -5.91 -6.54
CA LEU A 52 -4.06 -6.18 -7.07
C LEU A 52 -4.69 -4.94 -7.71
N GLY A 53 -4.42 -3.75 -7.16
CA GLY A 53 -4.91 -2.46 -7.66
C GLY A 53 -4.65 -2.23 -9.15
N ASN A 54 -3.49 -2.67 -9.65
CA ASN A 54 -3.09 -2.55 -11.06
C ASN A 54 -3.96 -3.40 -11.98
N VAL A 55 -4.44 -4.56 -11.51
CA VAL A 55 -5.20 -5.52 -12.30
C VAL A 55 -6.70 -5.25 -12.22
N TRP A 56 -7.24 -4.94 -11.04
CA TRP A 56 -8.70 -4.86 -10.85
C TRP A 56 -9.30 -3.48 -10.65
N ARG A 57 -8.48 -2.46 -10.34
CA ARG A 57 -8.96 -1.11 -9.99
C ARG A 57 -8.63 -0.14 -11.11
N PHE A 58 -7.37 -0.10 -11.55
CA PHE A 58 -6.95 0.79 -12.63
C PHE A 58 -7.76 0.57 -13.93
N PRO A 59 -7.95 -0.66 -14.42
CA PRO A 59 -8.73 -0.87 -15.65
C PRO A 59 -10.20 -0.48 -15.47
N TYR A 60 -10.78 -0.79 -14.31
CA TYR A 60 -12.14 -0.38 -13.96
C TYR A 60 -12.30 1.15 -13.95
N LEU A 61 -11.35 1.87 -13.35
CA LEU A 61 -11.37 3.33 -13.32
C LEU A 61 -11.25 3.95 -14.72
N CYS A 62 -10.42 3.37 -15.60
CA CYS A 62 -10.35 3.81 -16.98
C CYS A 62 -11.73 3.69 -17.65
N TYR A 63 -12.37 2.52 -17.55
CA TYR A 63 -13.70 2.30 -18.11
C TYR A 63 -14.76 3.26 -17.53
N LYS A 64 -14.85 3.38 -16.20
CA LYS A 64 -15.80 4.26 -15.51
C LYS A 64 -15.65 5.73 -15.91
N ASN A 65 -14.40 6.17 -16.12
CA ASN A 65 -14.04 7.58 -16.27
C ASN A 65 -13.74 8.00 -17.73
N GLY A 66 -14.33 7.32 -18.71
CA GLY A 66 -14.30 7.75 -20.12
C GLY A 66 -13.17 7.15 -20.94
N GLY A 67 -12.76 5.93 -20.60
CA GLY A 67 -11.76 5.14 -21.31
C GLY A 67 -10.39 5.82 -21.30
N GLY A 68 -9.79 5.98 -22.49
CA GLY A 68 -8.45 6.54 -22.64
C GLY A 68 -8.30 8.00 -22.20
N VAL A 69 -9.41 8.74 -22.04
CA VAL A 69 -9.39 10.12 -21.53
C VAL A 69 -8.91 10.18 -20.08
N PHE A 70 -9.16 9.13 -19.29
CA PHE A 70 -8.70 9.03 -17.90
C PHE A 70 -7.17 9.08 -17.77
N PHE A 71 -6.42 8.76 -18.83
CA PHE A 71 -4.96 8.87 -18.81
C PHE A 71 -4.47 10.30 -18.62
N ILE A 72 -5.22 11.32 -19.07
CA ILE A 72 -4.85 12.73 -18.91
C ILE A 72 -4.75 13.11 -17.43
N PRO A 73 -5.83 13.03 -16.61
CA PRO A 73 -5.74 13.34 -15.19
C PRO A 73 -4.78 12.39 -14.46
N TYR A 74 -4.74 11.10 -14.83
CA TYR A 74 -3.78 10.15 -14.25
C TYR A 74 -2.33 10.59 -14.42
N PHE A 75 -1.90 10.95 -15.64
CA PHE A 75 -0.53 11.39 -15.90
C PHE A 75 -0.21 12.76 -15.28
N VAL A 76 -1.19 13.65 -15.14
CA VAL A 76 -1.01 14.91 -14.40
C VAL A 76 -0.68 14.61 -12.94
N PHE A 77 -1.50 13.79 -12.26
CA PHE A 77 -1.22 13.40 -10.88
C PHE A 77 0.08 12.61 -10.75
N LEU A 78 0.41 11.75 -11.72
CA LEU A 78 1.66 10.99 -11.71
C LEU A 78 2.88 11.91 -11.75
N ILE A 79 2.94 12.83 -12.72
CA ILE A 79 4.12 13.68 -12.96
C ILE A 79 4.28 14.73 -11.84
N PHE A 80 3.17 15.31 -11.37
CA PHE A 80 3.22 16.45 -10.45
C PHE A 80 3.02 16.07 -8.97
N CYS A 81 2.55 14.87 -8.66
CA CYS A 81 2.37 14.41 -7.29
C CYS A 81 3.02 13.05 -7.03
N GLY A 82 2.67 12.02 -7.81
CA GLY A 82 3.14 10.64 -7.60
C GLY A 82 4.67 10.51 -7.62
N ILE A 83 5.32 10.82 -8.74
CA ILE A 83 6.77 10.74 -8.89
C ILE A 83 7.50 11.63 -7.85
N PRO A 84 7.11 12.91 -7.66
CA PRO A 84 7.73 13.74 -6.63
C PRO A 84 7.65 13.15 -5.22
N VAL A 85 6.50 12.68 -4.77
CA VAL A 85 6.34 12.13 -3.40
C VAL A 85 7.04 10.77 -3.27
N PHE A 86 6.93 9.92 -4.29
CA PHE A 86 7.61 8.62 -4.34
C PHE A 86 9.14 8.78 -4.18
N PHE A 87 9.71 9.74 -4.90
CA PHE A 87 11.12 10.06 -4.80
C PHE A 87 11.48 10.69 -3.45
N LEU A 88 10.62 11.56 -2.92
CA LEU A 88 10.82 12.18 -1.60
C LEU A 88 10.91 11.12 -0.50
N GLU A 89 9.95 10.20 -0.38
CA GLU A 89 9.96 9.18 0.67
C GLU A 89 11.14 8.21 0.51
N THR A 90 11.42 7.76 -0.71
CA THR A 90 12.53 6.83 -0.99
C THR A 90 13.89 7.46 -0.65
N SER A 91 14.10 8.72 -1.07
CA SER A 91 15.34 9.45 -0.78
C SER A 91 15.46 9.83 0.69
N LEU A 92 14.36 10.16 1.36
CA LEU A 92 14.30 10.40 2.81
C LEU A 92 14.72 9.15 3.59
N GLY A 93 14.19 7.99 3.22
CA GLY A 93 14.58 6.70 3.80
C GLY A 93 16.06 6.43 3.62
N GLN A 94 16.57 6.55 2.38
CA GLN A 94 17.99 6.30 2.08
C GLN A 94 18.92 7.26 2.83
N TYR A 95 18.57 8.55 2.85
CA TYR A 95 19.34 9.61 3.50
C TYR A 95 19.45 9.39 5.01
N THR A 96 18.32 9.13 5.66
CA THR A 96 18.29 8.96 7.12
C THR A 96 18.78 7.57 7.55
N SER A 97 18.67 6.57 6.67
CA SER A 97 18.87 5.15 7.01
C SER A 97 18.03 4.72 8.23
N GLU A 98 16.80 5.25 8.35
CA GLU A 98 15.83 4.96 9.40
C GLU A 98 14.43 4.72 8.83
N GLY A 99 13.58 3.98 9.55
CA GLY A 99 12.17 3.79 9.23
C GLY A 99 11.35 5.07 9.41
N GLY A 100 10.11 5.08 8.90
CA GLY A 100 9.29 6.30 8.76
C GLY A 100 9.18 7.18 10.00
N ILE A 101 8.92 6.62 11.19
CA ILE A 101 8.80 7.40 12.44
C ILE A 101 10.13 8.09 12.78
N THR A 102 11.21 7.31 12.87
CA THR A 102 12.53 7.81 13.27
C THR A 102 13.13 8.74 12.21
N ALA A 103 12.84 8.53 10.92
CA ALA A 103 13.23 9.43 9.84
C ALA A 103 12.64 10.83 10.04
N TRP A 104 11.32 10.93 10.29
CA TRP A 104 10.67 12.22 10.59
C TRP A 104 11.19 12.84 11.88
N ARG A 105 11.41 12.03 12.93
CA ARG A 105 12.02 12.49 14.18
C ARG A 105 13.42 13.10 13.97
N LYS A 106 14.25 12.54 13.07
CA LYS A 106 15.59 13.08 12.77
C LYS A 106 15.55 14.30 11.85
N ILE A 107 14.59 14.40 10.93
CA ILE A 107 14.48 15.54 10.01
C ILE A 107 13.87 16.76 10.70
N CYS A 108 12.75 16.56 11.38
CA CYS A 108 12.01 17.62 12.06
C CYS A 108 11.19 17.02 13.22
N PRO A 109 11.74 17.01 14.45
CA PRO A 109 11.10 16.38 15.61
C PRO A 109 9.64 16.81 15.85
N MET A 110 9.30 18.07 15.58
CA MET A 110 7.93 18.61 15.71
C MET A 110 6.90 17.87 14.84
N PHE A 111 7.33 17.31 13.71
CA PHE A 111 6.47 16.62 12.74
C PHE A 111 6.66 15.09 12.75
N GLU A 112 7.21 14.50 13.82
CA GLU A 112 7.28 13.04 14.01
C GLU A 112 5.90 12.36 13.84
N GLY A 113 4.81 13.07 14.14
CA GLY A 113 3.43 12.61 13.96
C GLY A 113 3.06 12.21 12.53
N ILE A 114 3.78 12.70 11.51
CA ILE A 114 3.61 12.28 10.11
C ILE A 114 3.98 10.79 9.95
N GLY A 115 5.13 10.40 10.49
CA GLY A 115 5.58 9.01 10.47
C GLY A 115 4.63 8.11 11.26
N ILE A 116 4.12 8.58 12.40
CA ILE A 116 3.12 7.85 13.19
C ILE A 116 1.81 7.67 12.41
N ALA A 117 1.29 8.73 11.77
CA ALA A 117 0.08 8.66 10.96
C ALA A 117 0.22 7.63 9.82
N SER A 118 1.37 7.63 9.14
CA SER A 118 1.68 6.66 8.09
C SER A 118 1.70 5.22 8.61
N GLN A 119 2.29 4.99 9.80
CA GLN A 119 2.30 3.65 10.40
C GLN A 119 0.92 3.18 10.88
N VAL A 120 0.03 4.09 11.30
CA VAL A 120 -1.37 3.72 11.59
C VAL A 120 -2.06 3.19 10.32
N ILE A 121 -1.84 3.84 9.17
CA ILE A 121 -2.36 3.37 7.88
C ILE A 121 -1.79 1.99 7.54
N VAL A 122 -0.49 1.76 7.74
CA VAL A 122 0.14 0.44 7.54
C VAL A 122 -0.43 -0.63 8.46
N VAL A 123 -0.79 -0.30 9.71
CA VAL A 123 -1.48 -1.23 10.60
C VAL A 123 -2.86 -1.60 10.05
N TYR A 124 -3.61 -0.64 9.52
CA TYR A 124 -4.89 -0.94 8.87
C TYR A 124 -4.70 -1.88 7.68
N LEU A 125 -3.78 -1.54 6.76
CA LEU A 125 -3.44 -2.37 5.59
C LEU A 125 -3.08 -3.81 6.00
N ASN A 126 -2.23 -3.97 7.01
CA ASN A 126 -1.82 -5.28 7.50
C ASN A 126 -2.99 -6.15 8.00
N ILE A 127 -4.04 -5.53 8.55
CA ILE A 127 -5.21 -6.25 9.11
C ILE A 127 -6.17 -6.69 8.01
N TYR A 128 -6.54 -5.79 7.09
CA TYR A 128 -7.61 -6.08 6.13
C TYR A 128 -7.12 -6.65 4.80
N TYR A 129 -5.97 -6.21 4.29
CA TYR A 129 -5.50 -6.59 2.96
C TYR A 129 -5.22 -8.09 2.89
N ILE A 130 -4.68 -8.67 3.97
CA ILE A 130 -4.40 -10.10 4.05
C ILE A 130 -5.65 -10.99 3.99
N VAL A 131 -6.84 -10.44 4.25
CA VAL A 131 -8.11 -11.17 4.09
C VAL A 131 -8.38 -11.46 2.61
N VAL A 132 -7.96 -10.58 1.70
CA VAL A 132 -8.04 -10.82 0.25
C VAL A 132 -7.20 -12.03 -0.15
N LEU A 133 -6.02 -12.17 0.44
CA LEU A 133 -5.14 -13.33 0.24
C LEU A 133 -5.78 -14.61 0.78
N ALA A 134 -6.47 -14.54 1.92
CA ALA A 134 -7.22 -15.67 2.46
C ALA A 134 -8.34 -16.13 1.50
N TRP A 135 -9.05 -15.18 0.88
CA TRP A 135 -10.02 -15.50 -0.18
C TRP A 135 -9.34 -16.12 -1.41
N ALA A 136 -8.19 -15.60 -1.84
CA ALA A 136 -7.43 -16.17 -2.96
C ALA A 136 -7.00 -17.61 -2.69
N VAL A 137 -6.51 -17.91 -1.48
CA VAL A 137 -6.19 -19.28 -1.04
C VAL A 137 -7.43 -20.19 -1.03
N PHE A 138 -8.57 -19.69 -0.55
CA PHE A 138 -9.82 -20.43 -0.55
C PHE A 138 -10.25 -20.82 -1.98
N TYR A 139 -10.21 -19.86 -2.91
CA TYR A 139 -10.49 -20.10 -4.32
C TYR A 139 -9.46 -21.02 -4.98
N LEU A 140 -8.18 -20.87 -4.65
CA LEU A 140 -7.11 -21.75 -5.15
C LEU A 140 -7.35 -23.21 -4.76
N PHE A 141 -7.70 -23.49 -3.50
CA PHE A 141 -8.07 -24.84 -3.07
C PHE A 141 -9.34 -25.34 -3.78
N SER A 142 -10.31 -24.46 -4.03
CA SER A 142 -11.53 -24.79 -4.76
C SER A 142 -11.28 -25.13 -6.23
N CYS A 143 -10.15 -24.70 -6.82
CA CYS A 143 -9.79 -25.02 -8.21
C CYS A 143 -9.39 -26.48 -8.44
N PHE A 144 -9.03 -27.22 -7.38
CA PHE A 144 -8.61 -28.63 -7.48
C PHE A 144 -9.79 -29.62 -7.44
N GLN A 145 -11.02 -29.12 -7.50
CA GLN A 145 -12.21 -29.95 -7.63
C GLN A 145 -12.41 -30.41 -9.09
N THR A 146 -13.15 -31.51 -9.28
CA THR A 146 -13.42 -32.09 -10.61
C THR A 146 -14.12 -31.10 -11.54
N ALA A 147 -15.10 -30.37 -11.02
CA ALA A 147 -15.72 -29.21 -11.64
C ALA A 147 -15.50 -27.99 -10.75
N LEU A 148 -15.29 -26.82 -11.35
CA LEU A 148 -15.20 -25.58 -10.57
C LEU A 148 -16.56 -25.31 -9.87
N PRO A 149 -16.58 -25.06 -8.55
CA PRO A 149 -17.81 -25.00 -7.76
C PRO A 149 -18.71 -23.79 -8.09
N TRP A 150 -18.19 -22.80 -8.82
CA TRP A 150 -18.94 -21.63 -9.28
C TRP A 150 -19.52 -21.77 -10.69
N MET A 151 -19.45 -22.96 -11.31
CA MET A 151 -20.03 -23.17 -12.66
C MET A 151 -21.50 -23.59 -12.66
N THR A 152 -21.98 -24.18 -11.57
CA THR A 152 -23.32 -24.77 -11.48
C THR A 152 -24.08 -24.24 -10.28
N CYS A 153 -25.40 -24.36 -10.34
CA CYS A 153 -26.33 -23.99 -9.27
C CYS A 153 -26.75 -25.19 -8.40
N ASP A 154 -26.06 -26.33 -8.52
CA ASP A 154 -26.45 -27.61 -7.92
C ASP A 154 -25.75 -27.88 -6.58
N HIS A 155 -25.60 -26.84 -5.75
CA HIS A 155 -24.96 -26.92 -4.44
C HIS A 155 -25.89 -26.50 -3.30
N ASP A 156 -25.54 -26.89 -2.08
CA ASP A 156 -26.30 -26.61 -0.85
C ASP A 156 -26.37 -25.12 -0.48
N TRP A 157 -25.41 -24.32 -0.95
CA TRP A 157 -25.42 -22.86 -0.78
C TRP A 157 -26.25 -22.12 -1.84
N ASN A 158 -26.72 -22.81 -2.88
CA ASN A 158 -27.45 -22.17 -3.96
C ASN A 158 -28.92 -21.94 -3.59
N THR A 159 -29.47 -20.82 -4.07
CA THR A 159 -30.90 -20.51 -3.89
C THR A 159 -31.71 -20.87 -5.12
N ALA A 160 -33.04 -20.89 -4.99
CA ALA A 160 -33.95 -21.05 -6.14
C ALA A 160 -33.84 -19.92 -7.19
N SER A 161 -33.14 -18.83 -6.86
CA SER A 161 -32.88 -17.71 -7.79
C SER A 161 -31.58 -17.88 -8.58
N CYS A 162 -30.78 -18.91 -8.29
CA CYS A 162 -29.56 -19.22 -9.01
C CYS A 162 -29.86 -19.71 -10.42
N TYR A 163 -29.15 -19.17 -11.40
CA TYR A 163 -29.34 -19.56 -12.79
C TYR A 163 -28.03 -19.70 -13.56
N THR A 164 -27.85 -20.85 -14.20
CA THR A 164 -26.75 -21.10 -15.14
C THR A 164 -27.14 -20.58 -16.52
N HIS A 165 -26.34 -19.68 -17.09
CA HIS A 165 -26.53 -19.16 -18.45
C HIS A 165 -26.49 -20.29 -19.50
N ASN A 166 -27.65 -20.86 -19.85
CA ASN A 166 -27.82 -21.71 -21.02
C ASN A 166 -28.26 -20.85 -22.21
N LYS A 167 -27.51 -20.94 -23.33
CA LYS A 167 -27.77 -20.19 -24.59
C LYS A 167 -29.21 -20.35 -25.11
N SER A 168 -29.95 -21.38 -24.71
CA SER A 168 -31.32 -21.67 -25.15
C SER A 168 -32.42 -20.80 -24.51
N LEU A 169 -32.14 -20.12 -23.40
CA LEU A 169 -33.15 -19.35 -22.64
C LEU A 169 -33.01 -17.83 -22.81
N LEU A 170 -31.96 -17.36 -23.48
CA LEU A 170 -31.75 -15.94 -23.82
C LEU A 170 -32.67 -15.42 -24.94
N GLN A 171 -33.54 -16.27 -25.50
CA GLN A 171 -34.55 -15.82 -26.45
C GLN A 171 -35.81 -15.25 -25.77
N SER A 172 -35.96 -15.43 -24.45
CA SER A 172 -36.95 -14.74 -23.64
C SER A 172 -36.24 -13.68 -22.79
N GLY A 173 -36.60 -12.40 -22.96
CA GLY A 173 -35.98 -11.24 -22.30
C GLY A 173 -36.16 -11.16 -20.77
N LEU A 174 -35.85 -12.25 -20.05
CA LEU A 174 -36.00 -12.48 -18.61
C LEU A 174 -35.19 -11.56 -17.70
N HIS A 175 -34.36 -10.68 -18.26
CA HIS A 175 -33.40 -9.85 -17.53
C HIS A 175 -33.89 -8.41 -17.26
N THR A 176 -35.10 -8.07 -17.70
CA THR A 176 -35.69 -6.73 -17.49
C THR A 176 -36.85 -6.81 -16.51
N ALA A 177 -37.03 -5.80 -15.65
CA ALA A 177 -38.19 -5.70 -14.75
C ALA A 177 -39.54 -5.72 -15.50
N ASP A 178 -39.49 -5.41 -16.80
CA ASP A 178 -40.63 -5.30 -17.71
C ASP A 178 -40.76 -6.53 -18.64
N ALA A 179 -40.03 -7.62 -18.35
CA ALA A 179 -40.02 -8.82 -19.19
C ALA A 179 -41.42 -9.41 -19.34
N HIS A 180 -41.92 -9.47 -20.58
CA HIS A 180 -43.25 -10.01 -20.87
C HIS A 180 -43.23 -11.55 -20.80
N TRP A 181 -43.80 -12.12 -19.74
CA TRP A 181 -43.80 -13.55 -19.42
C TRP A 181 -44.71 -14.43 -20.29
N SER A 182 -45.11 -13.96 -21.48
CA SER A 182 -46.10 -14.64 -22.33
C SER A 182 -45.69 -16.05 -22.77
N PHE A 183 -44.41 -16.42 -22.72
CA PHE A 183 -43.96 -17.76 -23.09
C PHE A 183 -44.23 -18.83 -22.00
N LEU A 184 -44.41 -18.46 -20.74
CA LEU A 184 -44.80 -19.39 -19.66
C LEU A 184 -46.25 -19.88 -19.81
N TYR A 185 -47.06 -19.21 -20.63
CA TYR A 185 -48.47 -19.56 -20.84
C TYR A 185 -48.71 -20.62 -21.92
N ASN A 186 -47.66 -21.09 -22.61
CA ASN A 186 -47.81 -22.11 -23.66
C ASN A 186 -47.43 -23.53 -23.20
N GLY A 187 -47.46 -23.78 -21.89
CA GLY A 187 -47.42 -25.11 -21.30
C GLY A 187 -48.84 -25.52 -20.91
N THR A 188 -49.41 -26.52 -21.60
CA THR A 188 -50.63 -27.20 -21.21
C THR A 188 -50.47 -27.87 -19.83
N TYR A 189 -50.77 -27.14 -18.77
CA TYR A 189 -51.03 -27.69 -17.45
C TYR A 189 -52.45 -27.29 -17.02
N ASN A 190 -53.38 -28.22 -17.22
CA ASN A 190 -54.67 -28.21 -16.54
C ASN A 190 -54.43 -28.44 -15.04
N ASN A 191 -54.24 -27.37 -14.27
CA ASN A 191 -54.92 -27.17 -12.99
C ASN A 191 -54.58 -25.80 -12.42
N SER A 192 -55.63 -25.09 -12.08
CA SER A 192 -55.67 -23.77 -11.48
C SER A 192 -55.01 -23.76 -10.09
N ASN A 193 -53.74 -23.37 -10.03
CA ASN A 193 -53.16 -22.63 -8.93
C ASN A 193 -52.36 -21.50 -9.56
N ILE A 194 -53.05 -20.41 -9.87
CA ILE A 194 -52.47 -19.18 -10.41
C ILE A 194 -51.56 -18.61 -9.32
N LEU A 195 -50.25 -18.87 -9.41
CA LEU A 195 -49.24 -18.12 -8.68
C LEU A 195 -49.27 -16.71 -9.26
N ASN A 196 -49.72 -15.75 -8.45
CA ASN A 196 -49.55 -14.32 -8.71
C ASN A 196 -48.04 -14.01 -8.68
N ILE A 197 -47.34 -14.23 -9.79
CA ILE A 197 -45.92 -13.90 -9.94
C ILE A 197 -45.84 -12.42 -10.34
N SER A 198 -46.03 -11.54 -9.36
CA SER A 198 -45.78 -10.10 -9.47
C SER A 198 -44.46 -9.68 -8.81
N ALA A 199 -43.66 -10.63 -8.33
CA ALA A 199 -42.32 -10.37 -7.84
C ALA A 199 -41.33 -10.56 -8.99
N ALA A 200 -40.67 -9.49 -9.41
CA ALA A 200 -39.50 -9.58 -10.27
C ALA A 200 -38.44 -10.45 -9.56
N TYR A 201 -38.31 -11.71 -9.98
CA TYR A 201 -37.27 -12.60 -9.46
C TYR A 201 -35.92 -12.07 -9.96
N LYS A 202 -35.12 -11.50 -9.05
CA LYS A 202 -33.75 -11.13 -9.34
C LYS A 202 -32.95 -12.42 -9.54
N VAL A 203 -32.68 -12.76 -10.79
CA VAL A 203 -31.85 -13.91 -11.18
C VAL A 203 -30.40 -13.62 -10.79
N VAL A 204 -29.74 -14.56 -10.10
CA VAL A 204 -28.35 -14.43 -9.64
C VAL A 204 -27.47 -15.50 -10.29
N SER A 205 -26.25 -15.12 -10.65
CA SER A 205 -25.27 -16.03 -11.27
C SER A 205 -24.64 -17.01 -10.25
N PRO A 206 -24.24 -18.23 -10.65
CA PRO A 206 -23.64 -19.20 -9.73
C PRO A 206 -22.32 -18.70 -9.11
N GLU A 207 -21.58 -17.85 -9.81
CA GLU A 207 -20.34 -17.24 -9.32
C GLU A 207 -20.61 -16.20 -8.22
N GLU A 208 -21.70 -15.44 -8.36
CA GLU A 208 -22.13 -14.49 -7.34
C GLU A 208 -22.68 -15.19 -6.10
N GLU A 209 -23.47 -16.25 -6.26
CA GLU A 209 -23.92 -17.05 -5.11
C GLU A 209 -22.78 -17.80 -4.42
N PHE A 210 -21.81 -18.32 -5.18
CA PHE A 210 -20.60 -18.91 -4.59
C PHE A 210 -19.87 -17.88 -3.72
N TRP A 211 -19.68 -16.66 -4.21
CA TRP A 211 -19.07 -15.59 -3.44
C TRP A 211 -19.89 -15.21 -2.19
N LEU A 212 -21.18 -14.92 -2.35
CA LEU A 212 -22.00 -14.36 -1.27
C LEU A 212 -22.42 -15.41 -0.24
N HIS A 213 -22.81 -16.61 -0.68
CA HIS A 213 -23.40 -17.64 0.20
C HIS A 213 -22.41 -18.73 0.60
N ARG A 214 -21.44 -19.11 -0.26
CA ARG A 214 -20.45 -20.14 0.10
C ARG A 214 -19.21 -19.56 0.78
N VAL A 215 -18.61 -18.55 0.18
CA VAL A 215 -17.36 -17.95 0.68
C VAL A 215 -17.66 -17.03 1.86
N GLN A 216 -18.48 -15.99 1.63
CA GLN A 216 -18.74 -14.97 2.64
C GLN A 216 -19.83 -15.39 3.65
N ARG A 217 -20.81 -16.19 3.21
CA ARG A 217 -22.00 -16.60 3.99
C ARG A 217 -22.69 -15.39 4.63
N ILE A 218 -22.93 -14.36 3.82
CA ILE A 218 -23.52 -13.10 4.29
C ILE A 218 -24.91 -13.36 4.85
N SER A 219 -25.17 -12.90 6.06
CA SER A 219 -26.50 -12.89 6.68
C SER A 219 -27.16 -11.52 6.49
N SER A 220 -28.49 -11.49 6.55
CA SER A 220 -29.28 -10.25 6.50
C SER A 220 -29.20 -9.43 7.79
N ASP A 221 -28.67 -10.00 8.86
CA ASP A 221 -28.69 -9.41 10.19
C ASP A 221 -27.43 -8.57 10.43
N ASP A 222 -27.57 -7.45 11.15
CA ASP A 222 -26.47 -6.53 11.52
C ASP A 222 -25.37 -7.15 12.43
N PHE A 223 -25.50 -8.44 12.77
CA PHE A 223 -24.60 -9.16 13.66
C PHE A 223 -23.42 -9.76 12.89
N LEU A 224 -22.19 -9.54 13.37
CA LEU A 224 -20.98 -10.06 12.72
C LEU A 224 -20.97 -11.58 12.58
N GLY A 225 -21.55 -12.33 13.53
CA GLY A 225 -21.53 -13.79 13.53
C GLY A 225 -20.17 -14.37 13.95
N PRO A 226 -20.08 -15.70 14.13
CA PRO A 226 -18.81 -16.38 14.40
C PRO A 226 -17.90 -16.39 13.16
N PRO A 227 -16.57 -16.47 13.33
CA PRO A 227 -15.64 -16.59 12.21
C PRO A 227 -15.79 -17.95 11.53
N HIS A 228 -15.75 -17.92 10.20
CA HIS A 228 -15.81 -19.11 9.36
C HIS A 228 -14.55 -19.93 9.52
N TYR A 229 -14.67 -21.20 9.95
CA TYR A 229 -13.49 -22.02 10.26
C TYR A 229 -12.58 -22.21 9.04
N ASP A 230 -13.15 -22.42 7.85
CA ASP A 230 -12.43 -22.65 6.61
C ASP A 230 -11.68 -21.39 6.12
N LEU A 231 -12.31 -20.22 6.20
CA LEU A 231 -11.62 -18.95 5.92
C LEU A 231 -10.59 -18.60 7.00
N THR A 232 -10.85 -18.93 8.26
CA THR A 232 -9.89 -18.74 9.36
C THR A 232 -8.62 -19.56 9.14
N LEU A 233 -8.76 -20.80 8.66
CA LEU A 233 -7.62 -21.65 8.29
C LEU A 233 -6.86 -21.07 7.08
N CYS A 234 -7.56 -20.53 6.07
CA CYS A 234 -6.92 -19.85 4.95
C CYS A 234 -6.15 -18.61 5.42
N LEU A 235 -6.75 -17.79 6.28
CA LEU A 235 -6.12 -16.61 6.87
C LEU A 235 -4.87 -16.98 7.68
N MET A 236 -4.96 -18.04 8.50
CA MET A 236 -3.82 -18.57 9.26
C MET A 236 -2.70 -19.04 8.33
N LEU A 237 -3.05 -19.78 7.25
CA LEU A 237 -2.07 -20.25 6.27
C LEU A 237 -1.33 -19.09 5.60
N VAL A 238 -2.04 -18.04 5.19
CA VAL A 238 -1.42 -16.85 4.58
C VAL A 238 -0.49 -16.14 5.56
N TRP A 239 -0.87 -15.99 6.84
CA TRP A 239 0.01 -15.43 7.86
C TRP A 239 1.26 -16.27 8.10
N ILE A 240 1.15 -17.59 8.08
CA ILE A 240 2.29 -18.51 8.18
C ILE A 240 3.24 -18.31 7.00
N ILE A 241 2.71 -18.25 5.77
CA ILE A 241 3.51 -17.98 4.57
C ILE A 241 4.20 -16.62 4.71
N CYS A 242 3.46 -15.58 5.06
CA CYS A 242 3.97 -14.22 5.23
C CYS A 242 5.11 -14.16 6.26
N TYR A 243 4.94 -14.81 7.42
CA TYR A 243 5.96 -14.86 8.44
C TYR A 243 7.28 -15.45 7.93
N PHE A 244 7.25 -16.62 7.28
CA PHE A 244 8.47 -17.27 6.81
C PHE A 244 9.14 -16.54 5.64
N CYS A 245 8.40 -15.76 4.86
CA CYS A 245 8.97 -14.91 3.81
C CYS A 245 9.78 -13.74 4.39
N ILE A 246 9.35 -13.18 5.51
CA ILE A 246 9.91 -11.92 6.04
C ILE A 246 10.69 -12.06 7.37
N TRP A 247 10.64 -13.20 8.05
CA TRP A 247 11.21 -13.37 9.40
C TRP A 247 12.69 -12.99 9.57
N LYS A 248 13.52 -13.11 8.52
CA LYS A 248 14.95 -12.70 8.51
C LYS A 248 15.19 -11.38 7.75
N GLY A 249 14.13 -10.61 7.54
CA GLY A 249 14.15 -9.29 6.93
C GLY A 249 14.54 -9.29 5.47
N VAL A 250 15.13 -8.19 5.05
CA VAL A 250 15.47 -7.91 3.65
C VAL A 250 16.33 -9.02 3.01
N LYS A 251 17.06 -9.81 3.80
CA LYS A 251 17.83 -10.97 3.32
C LYS A 251 16.97 -12.13 2.83
N THR A 252 15.82 -12.40 3.46
CA THR A 252 14.86 -13.42 2.96
C THR A 252 13.86 -12.80 2.01
N THR A 253 13.32 -11.63 2.35
CA THR A 253 12.34 -10.93 1.52
C THR A 253 12.91 -10.68 0.12
N GLY A 254 14.14 -10.18 0.01
CA GLY A 254 14.81 -9.97 -1.27
C GLY A 254 14.95 -11.24 -2.13
N LYS A 255 15.06 -12.43 -1.52
CA LYS A 255 15.13 -13.70 -2.26
C LYS A 255 13.77 -14.19 -2.73
N VAL A 256 12.74 -14.05 -1.89
CA VAL A 256 11.38 -14.49 -2.21
C VAL A 256 10.82 -13.70 -3.40
N VAL A 257 11.06 -12.38 -3.44
CA VAL A 257 10.53 -11.50 -4.49
C VAL A 257 11.03 -11.81 -5.91
N TYR A 258 12.14 -12.56 -6.07
CA TYR A 258 12.54 -13.03 -7.40
C TYR A 258 11.48 -13.88 -8.07
N PHE A 259 10.72 -14.64 -7.30
CA PHE A 259 9.65 -15.47 -7.82
C PHE A 259 8.30 -14.77 -7.70
N THR A 260 7.97 -14.26 -6.52
CA THR A 260 6.64 -13.68 -6.25
C THR A 260 6.38 -12.42 -7.07
N ALA A 261 7.38 -11.56 -7.28
CA ALA A 261 7.19 -10.34 -8.08
C ALA A 261 7.26 -10.58 -9.59
N THR A 262 7.94 -11.63 -10.05
CA THR A 262 8.12 -11.89 -11.50
C THR A 262 7.02 -12.79 -12.09
N PHE A 263 6.48 -13.72 -11.30
CA PHE A 263 5.43 -14.63 -11.76
C PHE A 263 4.17 -13.89 -12.28
N PRO A 264 3.66 -12.84 -11.62
CA PRO A 264 2.53 -12.08 -12.13
C PRO A 264 2.75 -11.48 -13.52
N TYR A 265 3.97 -11.07 -13.88
CA TYR A 265 4.27 -10.59 -15.23
C TYR A 265 4.18 -11.69 -16.27
N VAL A 266 4.71 -12.87 -15.96
CA VAL A 266 4.58 -14.05 -16.83
C VAL A 266 3.10 -14.36 -17.04
N MET A 267 2.31 -14.32 -15.96
CA MET A 267 0.88 -14.59 -16.05
C MET A 267 0.11 -13.51 -16.83
N LEU A 268 0.41 -12.23 -16.60
CA LEU A 268 -0.20 -11.12 -17.34
C LEU A 268 0.09 -11.23 -18.84
N LEU A 269 1.31 -11.62 -19.23
CA LEU A 269 1.65 -11.88 -20.63
C LEU A 269 0.82 -13.04 -21.22
N ILE A 270 0.71 -14.15 -20.49
CA ILE A 270 -0.09 -15.31 -20.91
C ILE A 270 -1.57 -14.92 -21.05
N LEU A 271 -2.15 -14.24 -20.06
CA LEU A 271 -3.54 -13.77 -20.08
C LEU A 271 -3.78 -12.75 -21.19
N PHE A 272 -2.81 -11.87 -21.47
CA PHE A 272 -2.89 -10.93 -22.57
C PHE A 272 -3.00 -11.66 -23.91
N PHE A 273 -2.05 -12.53 -24.25
CA PHE A 273 -2.08 -13.26 -25.53
C PHE A 273 -3.31 -14.18 -25.63
N ARG A 274 -3.71 -14.80 -24.52
CA ARG A 274 -4.95 -15.59 -24.50
C ARG A 274 -6.18 -14.71 -24.71
N GLY A 275 -6.25 -13.58 -24.03
CA GLY A 275 -7.37 -12.65 -24.06
C GLY A 275 -7.58 -12.05 -25.43
N VAL A 276 -6.53 -11.52 -26.06
CA VAL A 276 -6.64 -10.86 -27.38
C VAL A 276 -6.94 -11.83 -28.53
N THR A 277 -6.76 -13.14 -28.33
CA THR A 277 -7.10 -14.18 -29.32
C THR A 277 -8.53 -14.68 -29.20
N LEU A 278 -9.29 -14.26 -28.18
CA LEU A 278 -10.68 -14.65 -27.99
C LEU A 278 -11.64 -13.80 -28.83
N PRO A 279 -12.79 -14.36 -29.26
CA PRO A 279 -13.82 -13.58 -29.93
C PRO A 279 -14.37 -12.51 -28.99
N GLY A 280 -14.72 -11.33 -29.51
CA GLY A 280 -15.23 -10.22 -28.70
C GLY A 280 -14.16 -9.39 -27.97
N ALA A 281 -12.89 -9.82 -27.95
CA ALA A 281 -11.80 -9.11 -27.27
C ALA A 281 -11.65 -7.64 -27.73
N GLY A 282 -11.82 -7.38 -29.03
CA GLY A 282 -11.74 -6.03 -29.59
C GLY A 282 -12.81 -5.09 -29.05
N ALA A 283 -14.03 -5.58 -28.81
CA ALA A 283 -15.10 -4.78 -28.19
C ALA A 283 -14.72 -4.41 -26.76
N GLY A 284 -14.20 -5.37 -25.99
CA GLY A 284 -13.72 -5.12 -24.64
C GLY A 284 -12.60 -4.07 -24.57
N ILE A 285 -11.59 -4.18 -25.44
CA ILE A 285 -10.51 -3.18 -25.54
C ILE A 285 -11.06 -1.81 -25.97
N SER A 286 -12.07 -1.78 -26.84
CA SER A 286 -12.75 -0.53 -27.18
C SER A 286 -13.38 0.12 -25.95
N TYR A 287 -14.08 -0.63 -25.08
CA TYR A 287 -14.61 -0.08 -23.82
C TYR A 287 -13.52 0.41 -22.87
N TYR A 288 -12.33 -0.19 -22.90
CA TYR A 288 -11.20 0.26 -22.10
C TYR A 288 -10.61 1.60 -22.58
N LEU A 289 -10.54 1.82 -23.90
CA LEU A 289 -9.77 2.93 -24.48
C LEU A 289 -10.61 4.02 -25.15
N TYR A 290 -11.86 3.75 -25.52
CA TYR A 290 -12.67 4.67 -26.30
C TYR A 290 -12.86 5.98 -25.52
N PRO A 291 -12.41 7.13 -26.07
CA PRO A 291 -12.32 8.36 -25.31
C PRO A 291 -13.67 9.08 -25.23
N ASP A 292 -14.18 9.29 -24.02
CA ASP A 292 -15.30 10.19 -23.73
C ASP A 292 -14.80 11.49 -23.09
N ILE A 293 -14.61 12.52 -23.91
CA ILE A 293 -14.05 13.82 -23.51
C ILE A 293 -14.96 14.53 -22.49
N SER A 294 -16.26 14.24 -22.49
CA SER A 294 -17.22 14.86 -21.56
C SER A 294 -16.89 14.54 -20.09
N LYS A 295 -16.15 13.45 -19.84
CA LYS A 295 -15.75 13.05 -18.49
C LYS A 295 -14.70 13.98 -17.87
N LEU A 296 -13.90 14.72 -18.66
CA LEU A 296 -12.87 15.62 -18.11
C LEU A 296 -13.43 16.78 -17.29
N THR A 297 -14.67 17.19 -17.55
CA THR A 297 -15.33 18.27 -16.79
C THR A 297 -15.85 17.78 -15.44
N ASN A 298 -15.89 16.47 -15.19
CA ASN A 298 -16.31 15.92 -13.91
C ASN A 298 -15.13 15.89 -12.92
N PRO A 299 -15.18 16.63 -11.79
CA PRO A 299 -14.11 16.61 -10.79
C PRO A 299 -13.87 15.24 -10.16
N ASP A 300 -14.87 14.36 -10.11
CA ASP A 300 -14.72 12.99 -9.57
C ASP A 300 -13.68 12.19 -10.36
N VAL A 301 -13.55 12.44 -11.66
CA VAL A 301 -12.55 11.80 -12.53
C VAL A 301 -11.13 12.17 -12.11
N TRP A 302 -10.93 13.42 -11.68
CA TRP A 302 -9.65 13.90 -11.16
C TRP A 302 -9.37 13.35 -9.77
N CYS A 303 -10.38 13.27 -8.90
CA CYS A 303 -10.25 12.66 -7.58
C CYS A 303 -9.91 11.16 -7.67
N ASP A 304 -10.59 10.42 -8.55
CA ASP A 304 -10.31 9.01 -8.84
C ASP A 304 -8.87 8.83 -9.36
N ALA A 305 -8.40 9.72 -10.25
CA ALA A 305 -7.04 9.68 -10.78
C ALA A 305 -5.98 9.93 -9.70
N GLY A 306 -6.17 10.97 -8.87
CA GLY A 306 -5.25 11.28 -7.77
C GLY A 306 -5.19 10.16 -6.74
N THR A 307 -6.35 9.68 -6.30
CA THR A 307 -6.45 8.56 -5.38
C THR A 307 -5.78 7.31 -5.96
N GLN A 308 -6.02 6.99 -7.24
CA GLN A 308 -5.37 5.84 -7.89
C GLN A 308 -3.85 5.97 -7.92
N VAL A 309 -3.29 7.16 -8.22
CA VAL A 309 -1.84 7.37 -8.20
C VAL A 309 -1.30 7.18 -6.79
N PHE A 310 -1.96 7.72 -5.76
CA PHE A 310 -1.42 7.67 -4.40
C PHE A 310 -1.41 6.24 -3.84
N PHE A 311 -2.52 5.52 -4.03
CA PHE A 311 -2.61 4.12 -3.61
C PHE A 311 -1.70 3.20 -4.43
N SER A 312 -1.69 3.34 -5.76
CA SER A 312 -0.93 2.44 -6.63
C SER A 312 0.58 2.59 -6.46
N TYR A 313 1.06 3.74 -5.99
CA TYR A 313 2.49 3.99 -5.77
C TYR A 313 2.89 3.80 -4.31
N ALA A 314 1.95 3.44 -3.43
CA ALA A 314 2.14 3.28 -1.99
C ALA A 314 2.77 4.52 -1.31
N VAL A 315 2.52 5.71 -1.87
CA VAL A 315 3.06 6.96 -1.32
C VAL A 315 2.30 7.37 -0.06
N CYS A 316 3.00 7.99 0.89
CA CYS A 316 2.47 8.46 2.17
C CYS A 316 1.98 7.33 3.10
N GLN A 317 2.40 6.09 2.83
CA GLN A 317 2.19 4.94 3.70
C GLN A 317 3.45 4.64 4.54
N GLY A 318 4.58 5.31 4.28
CA GLY A 318 5.84 5.09 4.99
C GLY A 318 6.59 3.81 4.61
N VAL A 319 6.03 2.98 3.73
CA VAL A 319 6.68 1.77 3.20
C VAL A 319 7.89 2.10 2.33
N LEU A 320 7.81 3.14 1.50
CA LEU A 320 8.90 3.58 0.63
C LEU A 320 10.10 4.08 1.44
N THR A 321 9.83 4.83 2.53
CA THR A 321 10.84 5.28 3.49
C THR A 321 11.52 4.09 4.15
N ALA A 322 10.76 3.06 4.56
CA ALA A 322 11.32 1.84 5.14
C ALA A 322 12.20 1.08 4.13
N LEU A 323 11.72 0.83 2.91
CA LEU A 323 12.51 0.11 1.90
C LEU A 323 13.76 0.89 1.45
N GLY A 324 13.64 2.22 1.32
CA GLY A 324 14.75 3.12 1.01
C GLY A 324 15.83 3.14 2.09
N SER A 325 15.47 2.98 3.37
CA SER A 325 16.43 2.96 4.49
C SER A 325 17.44 1.81 4.44
N TYR A 326 17.11 0.74 3.73
CA TYR A 326 17.97 -0.42 3.52
C TYR A 326 18.91 -0.24 2.31
N ASN A 327 18.80 0.85 1.56
CA ASN A 327 19.74 1.18 0.49
C ASN A 327 21.08 1.64 1.04
N LYS A 328 22.13 1.46 0.22
CA LYS A 328 23.41 2.13 0.46
C LYS A 328 23.22 3.63 0.26
N TYR A 329 23.96 4.44 1.02
CA TYR A 329 23.86 5.89 0.97
C TYR A 329 24.07 6.44 -0.45
N ASN A 330 25.02 5.86 -1.18
CA ASN A 330 25.38 6.26 -2.54
C ASN A 330 24.58 5.56 -3.66
N ASN A 331 23.45 4.94 -3.35
CA ASN A 331 22.61 4.33 -4.39
C ASN A 331 21.89 5.42 -5.20
N ASP A 332 21.83 5.25 -6.52
CA ASP A 332 21.11 6.17 -7.42
C ASP A 332 19.59 5.94 -7.34
N CYS A 333 18.99 6.37 -6.22
CA CYS A 333 17.57 6.24 -5.95
C CYS A 333 16.71 7.05 -6.91
N TYR A 334 17.26 8.09 -7.54
CA TYR A 334 16.54 8.90 -8.53
C TYR A 334 16.19 8.09 -9.77
N LYS A 335 17.17 7.43 -10.40
CA LYS A 335 16.91 6.55 -11.55
C LYS A 335 16.00 5.39 -11.18
N ASP A 336 16.17 4.84 -9.98
CA ASP A 336 15.35 3.73 -9.49
C ASP A 336 13.89 4.15 -9.39
N CYS A 337 13.61 5.31 -8.79
CA CYS A 337 12.26 5.84 -8.66
C CYS A 337 11.61 6.09 -10.02
N ILE A 338 12.31 6.70 -10.98
CA ILE A 338 11.75 6.92 -12.33
C ILE A 338 11.44 5.59 -13.03
N ALA A 339 12.34 4.62 -12.96
CA ALA A 339 12.15 3.30 -13.58
C ALA A 339 10.97 2.54 -12.94
N LEU A 340 10.88 2.53 -11.61
CA LEU A 340 9.80 1.92 -10.86
C LEU A 340 8.45 2.60 -11.16
N CYS A 341 8.44 3.92 -11.24
CA CYS A 341 7.23 4.67 -11.56
C CYS A 341 6.72 4.38 -12.97
N ALA A 342 7.62 4.27 -13.96
CA ALA A 342 7.29 3.88 -15.32
C ALA A 342 6.79 2.42 -15.37
N LEU A 343 7.45 1.51 -14.63
CA LEU A 343 7.06 0.10 -14.55
C LEU A 343 5.64 -0.04 -13.98
N ASN A 344 5.31 0.68 -12.91
CA ASN A 344 4.00 0.63 -12.26
C ASN A 344 2.86 1.09 -13.20
N SER A 345 3.01 2.27 -13.81
CA SER A 345 2.04 2.79 -14.79
C SER A 345 1.93 1.87 -16.00
N GLY A 346 3.06 1.44 -16.57
CA GLY A 346 3.10 0.56 -17.72
C GLY A 346 2.41 -0.78 -17.46
N THR A 347 2.62 -1.35 -16.28
CA THR A 347 1.96 -2.60 -15.86
C THR A 347 0.45 -2.41 -15.69
N SER A 348 0.01 -1.29 -15.12
CA SER A 348 -1.42 -0.98 -14.96
C SER A 348 -2.14 -0.87 -16.31
N ILE A 349 -1.52 -0.16 -17.25
CA ILE A 349 -2.04 0.00 -18.62
C ILE A 349 -2.07 -1.36 -19.34
N PHE A 350 -0.97 -2.12 -19.25
CA PHE A 350 -0.88 -3.45 -19.87
C PHE A 350 -1.89 -4.44 -19.28
N ALA A 351 -2.06 -4.46 -17.96
CA ALA A 351 -3.07 -5.25 -17.28
C ALA A 351 -4.48 -4.89 -17.76
N GLY A 352 -4.75 -3.62 -18.05
CA GLY A 352 -6.01 -3.19 -18.64
C GLY A 352 -6.36 -3.90 -19.96
N PHE A 353 -5.39 -4.08 -20.86
CA PHE A 353 -5.59 -4.86 -22.07
C PHE A 353 -5.88 -6.35 -21.78
N ALA A 354 -5.14 -6.96 -20.85
CA ALA A 354 -5.36 -8.35 -20.46
C ALA A 354 -6.77 -8.55 -19.84
N VAL A 355 -7.20 -7.62 -18.98
CA VAL A 355 -8.50 -7.65 -18.31
C VAL A 355 -9.64 -7.46 -19.31
N PHE A 356 -9.62 -6.37 -20.06
CA PHE A 356 -10.75 -6.01 -20.92
C PHE A 356 -10.88 -6.90 -22.15
N SER A 357 -9.80 -7.51 -22.64
CA SER A 357 -9.91 -8.52 -23.70
C SER A 357 -10.69 -9.76 -23.25
N ILE A 358 -10.45 -10.25 -22.03
CA ILE A 358 -11.19 -11.39 -21.44
C ILE A 358 -12.63 -10.99 -21.08
N LEU A 359 -12.86 -9.79 -20.54
CA LEU A 359 -14.22 -9.31 -20.26
C LEU A 359 -15.03 -9.10 -21.55
N GLY A 360 -14.40 -8.65 -22.64
CA GLY A 360 -15.02 -8.54 -23.96
C GLY A 360 -15.44 -9.91 -24.52
N TYR A 361 -14.63 -10.94 -24.30
CA TYR A 361 -15.01 -12.33 -24.60
C TYR A 361 -16.22 -12.78 -23.79
N MET A 362 -16.24 -12.51 -22.48
CA MET A 362 -17.37 -12.84 -21.62
C MET A 362 -18.66 -12.15 -22.08
N SER A 363 -18.59 -10.86 -22.43
CA SER A 363 -19.73 -10.11 -22.99
C SER A 363 -20.23 -10.73 -24.29
N HIS A 364 -19.32 -11.11 -25.19
CA HIS A 364 -19.67 -11.75 -26.46
C HIS A 364 -20.31 -13.13 -26.27
N GLU A 365 -19.73 -14.00 -25.43
CA GLU A 365 -20.26 -15.35 -25.21
C GLU A 365 -21.59 -15.39 -24.45
N LEU A 366 -21.77 -14.47 -23.49
CA LEU A 366 -23.00 -14.38 -22.70
C LEU A 366 -24.05 -13.47 -23.34
N SER A 367 -23.70 -12.71 -24.38
CA SER A 367 -24.54 -11.68 -24.99
C SER A 367 -25.07 -10.66 -23.98
N LEU A 368 -24.23 -10.28 -23.01
CA LEU A 368 -24.55 -9.30 -21.96
C LEU A 368 -23.77 -8.00 -22.18
N PRO A 369 -24.35 -6.84 -21.82
CA PRO A 369 -23.65 -5.57 -21.89
C PRO A 369 -22.47 -5.53 -20.89
N MET A 370 -21.42 -4.79 -21.22
CA MET A 370 -20.21 -4.68 -20.38
C MET A 370 -20.51 -4.11 -18.99
N GLU A 371 -21.52 -3.25 -18.88
CA GLU A 371 -21.96 -2.62 -17.62
C GLU A 371 -22.41 -3.64 -16.57
N GLU A 372 -22.98 -4.77 -17.00
CA GLU A 372 -23.44 -5.84 -16.08
C GLU A 372 -22.30 -6.77 -15.63
N ILE A 373 -21.23 -6.81 -16.42
CA ILE A 373 -20.10 -7.73 -16.22
C ILE A 373 -18.94 -7.05 -15.47
N VAL A 374 -18.69 -5.76 -15.76
CA VAL A 374 -17.58 -5.00 -15.20
C VAL A 374 -17.93 -4.57 -13.77
N ARG A 375 -17.39 -5.29 -12.79
CA ARG A 375 -17.53 -4.99 -11.35
C ARG A 375 -16.30 -4.27 -10.80
N SER A 376 -16.46 -3.51 -9.72
CA SER A 376 -15.35 -2.90 -8.99
C SER A 376 -14.82 -3.78 -7.84
N GLY A 377 -13.55 -3.64 -7.51
CA GLY A 377 -12.96 -4.21 -6.29
C GLY A 377 -12.96 -5.74 -6.27
N PRO A 378 -13.18 -6.38 -5.09
CA PRO A 378 -13.19 -7.83 -4.95
C PRO A 378 -14.17 -8.55 -5.88
N GLY A 379 -15.28 -7.91 -6.25
CA GLY A 379 -16.25 -8.47 -7.19
C GLY A 379 -15.65 -8.74 -8.57
N LEU A 380 -14.63 -7.99 -9.00
CA LEU A 380 -13.97 -8.28 -10.28
C LEU A 380 -13.18 -9.59 -10.20
N ALA A 381 -12.29 -9.74 -9.21
CA ALA A 381 -11.41 -10.90 -9.11
C ALA A 381 -12.11 -12.17 -8.60
N PHE A 382 -13.18 -12.05 -7.82
CA PHE A 382 -13.85 -13.20 -7.20
C PHE A 382 -15.24 -13.50 -7.77
N ILE A 383 -15.73 -12.73 -8.76
CA ILE A 383 -16.99 -13.04 -9.45
C ILE A 383 -16.79 -12.99 -10.97
N ALA A 384 -16.40 -11.83 -11.51
CA ALA A 384 -16.31 -11.65 -12.97
C ALA A 384 -15.18 -12.49 -13.61
N TYR A 385 -14.00 -12.54 -13.00
CA TYR A 385 -12.89 -13.36 -13.49
C TYR A 385 -13.16 -14.86 -13.39
N PRO A 386 -13.60 -15.40 -12.25
CA PRO A 386 -13.97 -16.81 -12.15
C PRO A 386 -15.00 -17.22 -13.20
N LYS A 387 -15.94 -16.32 -13.52
CA LYS A 387 -16.86 -16.49 -14.64
C LYS A 387 -16.15 -16.55 -15.98
N ALA A 388 -15.34 -15.55 -16.30
CA ALA A 388 -14.70 -15.48 -17.61
C ALA A 388 -13.74 -16.67 -17.85
N LEU A 389 -13.04 -17.11 -16.80
CA LEU A 389 -12.14 -18.26 -16.85
C LEU A 389 -12.88 -19.59 -16.97
N SER A 390 -14.09 -19.71 -16.40
CA SER A 390 -14.91 -20.92 -16.55
C SER A 390 -15.43 -21.13 -17.97
N LEU A 391 -15.48 -20.07 -18.78
CA LEU A 391 -15.83 -20.11 -20.20
C LEU A 391 -14.66 -20.57 -21.09
N LEU A 392 -13.43 -20.70 -20.57
CA LEU A 392 -12.28 -21.15 -21.33
C LEU A 392 -12.17 -22.69 -21.33
N PRO A 393 -11.62 -23.30 -22.39
CA PRO A 393 -11.29 -24.72 -22.37
C PRO A 393 -10.22 -25.00 -21.31
N GLY A 394 -10.43 -26.05 -20.52
CA GLY A 394 -9.58 -26.38 -19.37
C GLY A 394 -9.67 -25.35 -18.23
N PRO A 395 -10.87 -25.03 -17.73
CA PRO A 395 -11.07 -23.87 -16.85
C PRO A 395 -10.29 -23.95 -15.53
N GLN A 396 -10.08 -25.16 -14.99
CA GLN A 396 -9.28 -25.38 -13.77
C GLN A 396 -7.85 -24.86 -13.91
N PHE A 397 -7.20 -25.12 -15.06
CA PHE A 397 -5.83 -24.68 -15.31
C PHE A 397 -5.71 -23.15 -15.25
N TRP A 398 -6.62 -22.45 -15.92
CA TRP A 398 -6.64 -20.99 -15.93
C TRP A 398 -6.96 -20.40 -14.56
N SER A 399 -7.92 -20.97 -13.83
CA SER A 399 -8.28 -20.53 -12.49
C SER A 399 -7.14 -20.72 -11.49
N VAL A 400 -6.41 -21.86 -11.52
CA VAL A 400 -5.24 -22.08 -10.67
C VAL A 400 -4.17 -21.00 -10.91
N LEU A 401 -3.83 -20.75 -12.17
CA LEU A 401 -2.82 -19.75 -12.52
C LEU A 401 -3.25 -18.33 -12.13
N PHE A 402 -4.52 -17.99 -12.33
CA PHE A 402 -5.08 -16.70 -11.94
C PHE A 402 -5.04 -16.50 -10.42
N PHE A 403 -5.50 -17.46 -9.62
CA PHE A 403 -5.50 -17.31 -8.16
C PHE A 403 -4.09 -17.41 -7.56
N MET A 404 -3.16 -18.11 -8.19
CA MET A 404 -1.72 -18.04 -7.86
C MET A 404 -1.16 -16.64 -8.13
N MET A 405 -1.52 -16.02 -9.26
CA MET A 405 -1.13 -14.64 -9.55
C MET A 405 -1.70 -13.66 -8.53
N VAL A 406 -2.99 -13.76 -8.20
CA VAL A 406 -3.64 -12.94 -7.16
C VAL A 406 -2.94 -13.12 -5.80
N LEU A 407 -2.58 -14.37 -5.46
CA LEU A 407 -1.86 -14.67 -4.22
C LEU A 407 -0.49 -13.98 -4.20
N PHE A 408 0.32 -14.07 -5.26
CA PHE A 408 1.65 -13.46 -5.26
C PHE A 408 1.61 -11.93 -5.34
N LEU A 409 0.72 -11.35 -6.14
CA LEU A 409 0.52 -9.89 -6.17
C LEU A 409 0.13 -9.32 -4.80
N GLY A 410 -0.69 -10.04 -4.03
CA GLY A 410 -1.02 -9.58 -2.68
C GLY A 410 0.06 -9.90 -1.64
N LEU A 411 0.77 -11.02 -1.77
CA LEU A 411 1.81 -11.40 -0.82
C LEU A 411 2.95 -10.38 -0.81
N ASP A 412 3.38 -9.90 -1.98
CA ASP A 412 4.47 -8.93 -2.06
C ASP A 412 4.15 -7.61 -1.35
N SER A 413 2.95 -7.05 -1.57
CA SER A 413 2.53 -5.85 -0.85
C SER A 413 2.38 -6.09 0.66
N GLN A 414 1.86 -7.28 1.04
CA GLN A 414 1.74 -7.65 2.46
C GLN A 414 3.12 -7.75 3.13
N PHE A 415 4.12 -8.31 2.45
CA PHE A 415 5.48 -8.44 3.01
C PHE A 415 6.07 -7.09 3.35
N VAL A 416 5.93 -6.13 2.45
CA VAL A 416 6.47 -4.78 2.60
C VAL A 416 5.71 -3.99 3.67
N CYS A 417 4.39 -4.16 3.78
CA CYS A 417 3.60 -3.57 4.87
C CYS A 417 4.06 -4.07 6.25
N VAL A 418 4.28 -5.38 6.41
CA VAL A 418 4.78 -5.93 7.69
C VAL A 418 6.23 -5.52 7.93
N GLU A 419 7.07 -5.49 6.89
CA GLU A 419 8.46 -5.04 6.97
C GLU A 419 8.55 -3.57 7.42
N SER A 420 7.71 -2.68 6.86
CA SER A 420 7.62 -1.27 7.24
C SER A 420 7.33 -1.10 8.73
N LEU A 421 6.32 -1.80 9.24
CA LEU A 421 5.96 -1.75 10.65
C LEU A 421 7.06 -2.32 11.55
N ALA A 422 7.63 -3.47 11.19
CA ALA A 422 8.73 -4.09 11.92
C ALA A 422 9.98 -3.17 11.94
N THR A 423 10.28 -2.51 10.83
CA THR A 423 11.38 -1.54 10.68
C THR A 423 11.16 -0.35 11.59
N ALA A 424 9.97 0.26 11.53
CA ALA A 424 9.63 1.43 12.34
C ALA A 424 9.73 1.12 13.84
N LEU A 425 9.20 -0.01 14.29
CA LEU A 425 9.29 -0.43 15.70
C LEU A 425 10.74 -0.70 16.12
N THR A 426 11.51 -1.39 15.28
CA THR A 426 12.93 -1.69 15.54
C THR A 426 13.77 -0.41 15.68
N ASP A 427 13.48 0.61 14.87
CA ASP A 427 14.20 1.88 14.88
C ASP A 427 13.74 2.83 15.99
N VAL A 428 12.54 2.65 16.53
CA VAL A 428 12.06 3.39 17.71
C VAL A 428 12.65 2.81 19.00
N PHE A 429 12.81 1.49 19.09
CA PHE A 429 13.34 0.79 20.27
C PHE A 429 14.61 -0.03 19.96
N PRO A 430 15.71 0.62 19.48
CA PRO A 430 16.89 -0.09 18.99
C PRO A 430 17.58 -0.92 20.07
N GLU A 431 17.67 -0.43 21.31
CA GLU A 431 18.33 -1.12 22.43
C GLU A 431 17.66 -2.44 22.81
N ILE A 432 16.37 -2.60 22.50
CA ILE A 432 15.58 -3.78 22.83
C ILE A 432 15.49 -4.72 21.63
N LEU A 433 15.26 -4.17 20.43
CA LEU A 433 14.88 -4.92 19.24
C LEU A 433 16.04 -5.21 18.27
N ARG A 434 17.12 -4.42 18.24
CA ARG A 434 18.34 -4.70 17.45
C ARG A 434 19.27 -5.69 18.18
N LYS A 435 18.71 -6.85 18.52
CA LYS A 435 19.40 -7.99 19.15
C LYS A 435 19.09 -9.26 18.37
N PRO A 436 19.99 -10.27 18.39
CA PRO A 436 19.80 -11.50 17.65
C PRO A 436 18.46 -12.18 18.02
N LYS A 437 17.76 -12.69 17.01
CA LYS A 437 16.42 -13.34 17.10
C LYS A 437 15.25 -12.46 17.58
N ARG A 438 15.48 -11.23 18.08
CA ARG A 438 14.38 -10.35 18.52
C ARG A 438 13.50 -9.90 17.36
N ARG A 439 14.10 -9.70 16.18
CA ARG A 439 13.36 -9.40 14.95
C ARG A 439 12.37 -10.50 14.57
N GLU A 440 12.80 -11.77 14.59
CA GLU A 440 11.95 -12.93 14.29
C GLU A 440 10.75 -12.97 15.24
N ILE A 441 10.97 -12.74 16.53
CA ILE A 441 9.92 -12.66 17.55
C ILE A 441 8.98 -11.46 17.31
N LEU A 442 9.52 -10.30 16.96
CA LEU A 442 8.73 -9.10 16.66
C LEU A 442 7.77 -9.34 15.48
N VAL A 443 8.28 -9.88 14.38
CA VAL A 443 7.47 -10.20 13.20
C VAL A 443 6.41 -11.24 13.54
N LEU A 444 6.75 -12.27 14.32
CA LEU A 444 5.78 -13.27 14.79
C LEU A 444 4.67 -12.61 15.61
N LEU A 445 5.02 -11.69 16.51
CA LEU A 445 4.06 -10.95 17.32
C LEU A 445 3.14 -10.10 16.46
N ILE A 446 3.69 -9.36 15.48
CA ILE A 446 2.90 -8.57 14.52
C ILE A 446 1.93 -9.49 13.76
N ALA A 447 2.40 -10.62 13.25
CA ALA A 447 1.57 -11.58 12.53
C ALA A 447 0.45 -12.15 13.39
N VAL A 448 0.73 -12.55 14.63
CA VAL A 448 -0.28 -13.09 15.56
C VAL A 448 -1.31 -12.02 15.92
N VAL A 449 -0.87 -10.78 16.22
CA VAL A 449 -1.80 -9.68 16.55
C VAL A 449 -2.69 -9.35 15.36
N CYS A 450 -2.12 -9.21 14.15
CA CYS A 450 -2.89 -8.90 12.95
C CYS A 450 -3.81 -10.07 12.54
N PHE A 451 -3.40 -11.33 12.75
CA PHE A 451 -4.27 -12.49 12.57
C PHE A 451 -5.50 -12.41 13.48
N LEU A 452 -5.31 -12.15 14.78
CA LEU A 452 -6.41 -12.03 15.74
C LEU A 452 -7.34 -10.86 15.41
N LEU A 453 -6.77 -9.72 15.01
CA LEU A 453 -7.54 -8.55 14.55
C LEU A 453 -8.23 -8.77 13.21
N GLY A 454 -7.77 -9.73 12.41
CA GLY A 454 -8.38 -10.12 11.13
C GLY A 454 -9.53 -11.12 11.27
N LEU A 455 -9.70 -11.79 12.42
CA LEU A 455 -10.79 -12.75 12.64
C LEU A 455 -12.21 -12.15 12.44
N PRO A 456 -12.51 -10.91 12.88
CA PRO A 456 -13.79 -10.27 12.60
C PRO A 456 -14.09 -10.06 11.10
N LEU A 457 -13.07 -10.03 10.24
CA LEU A 457 -13.23 -9.83 8.80
C LEU A 457 -13.57 -11.11 8.03
N VAL A 458 -13.45 -12.29 8.68
CA VAL A 458 -13.80 -13.60 8.11
C VAL A 458 -15.08 -14.19 8.72
N THR A 459 -15.93 -13.33 9.30
CA THR A 459 -17.26 -13.70 9.81
C THR A 459 -18.35 -13.43 8.75
N GLN A 460 -19.62 -13.72 9.06
CA GLN A 460 -20.76 -13.47 8.18
C GLN A 460 -20.92 -11.98 7.82
N GLY A 461 -20.77 -11.09 8.82
CA GLY A 461 -20.73 -9.64 8.62
C GLY A 461 -19.36 -9.09 8.21
N GLY A 462 -18.35 -9.96 8.05
CA GLY A 462 -16.96 -9.57 7.82
C GLY A 462 -16.74 -8.77 6.54
N LEU A 463 -17.51 -9.04 5.48
CA LEU A 463 -17.43 -8.27 4.23
C LEU A 463 -17.86 -6.80 4.40
N HIS A 464 -18.81 -6.50 5.29
CA HIS A 464 -19.20 -5.11 5.58
C HIS A 464 -18.08 -4.37 6.31
N LEU A 465 -17.47 -5.02 7.32
CA LEU A 465 -16.33 -4.47 8.03
C LEU A 465 -15.12 -4.29 7.09
N PHE A 466 -14.86 -5.25 6.21
CA PHE A 466 -13.82 -5.16 5.18
C PHE A 466 -14.02 -3.92 4.31
N LYS A 467 -15.23 -3.71 3.78
CA LYS A 467 -15.56 -2.55 2.95
C LYS A 467 -15.38 -1.23 3.72
N LEU A 468 -15.75 -1.19 5.00
CA LEU A 468 -15.56 -0.01 5.84
C LEU A 468 -14.07 0.31 6.02
N ILE A 469 -13.25 -0.70 6.34
CA ILE A 469 -11.80 -0.49 6.51
C ILE A 469 -11.15 -0.10 5.18
N ASP A 470 -11.45 -0.79 4.07
CA ASP A 470 -10.89 -0.49 2.75
C ASP A 470 -11.25 0.93 2.25
N THR A 471 -12.47 1.40 2.57
CA THR A 471 -12.94 2.73 2.14
C THR A 471 -12.40 3.86 3.02
N TYR A 472 -12.45 3.70 4.35
CA TYR A 472 -12.21 4.78 5.30
C TYR A 472 -10.88 4.70 6.07
N GLY A 473 -10.24 3.52 6.12
CA GLY A 473 -8.97 3.30 6.81
C GLY A 473 -7.81 3.95 6.07
N PRO A 474 -7.26 3.33 5.01
CA PRO A 474 -6.22 3.92 4.19
C PRO A 474 -6.81 4.96 3.21
N SER A 475 -7.82 5.75 3.60
CA SER A 475 -8.60 6.59 2.68
C SER A 475 -7.75 7.57 1.86
N GLY A 476 -8.25 7.95 0.68
CA GLY A 476 -7.64 8.99 -0.15
C GLY A 476 -7.45 10.30 0.63
N THR A 477 -8.43 10.66 1.47
CA THR A 477 -8.38 11.82 2.38
C THR A 477 -7.17 11.78 3.31
N ASN A 478 -6.89 10.63 3.94
CA ASN A 478 -5.76 10.45 4.85
C ASN A 478 -4.42 10.57 4.11
N LEU A 479 -4.29 9.92 2.95
CA LEU A 479 -3.07 9.96 2.14
C LEU A 479 -2.79 11.37 1.59
N LEU A 480 -3.81 12.07 1.11
CA LEU A 480 -3.69 13.45 0.62
C LEU A 480 -3.27 14.42 1.74
N LEU A 481 -3.82 14.25 2.94
CA LEU A 481 -3.44 15.06 4.11
C LEU A 481 -1.96 14.85 4.46
N ILE A 482 -1.52 13.59 4.57
CA ILE A 482 -0.12 13.26 4.87
C ILE A 482 0.79 13.85 3.80
N ALA A 483 0.48 13.68 2.52
CA ALA A 483 1.28 14.24 1.43
C ALA A 483 1.42 15.77 1.48
N CYS A 484 0.36 16.49 1.87
CA CYS A 484 0.43 17.93 2.09
C CYS A 484 1.46 18.26 3.17
N PHE A 485 1.39 17.60 4.33
CA PHE A 485 2.32 17.85 5.42
C PHE A 485 3.75 17.42 5.08
N GLU A 486 3.96 16.25 4.46
CA GLU A 486 5.29 15.77 4.09
C GLU A 486 6.01 16.73 3.15
N THR A 487 5.32 17.16 2.09
CA THR A 487 5.89 18.10 1.12
C THR A 487 6.10 19.48 1.72
N LEU A 488 5.16 20.02 2.50
CA LEU A 488 5.32 21.31 3.17
C LEU A 488 6.48 21.30 4.17
N VAL A 489 6.60 20.23 4.97
CA VAL A 489 7.66 20.13 5.97
C VAL A 489 9.01 20.00 5.29
N ILE A 490 9.17 19.14 4.28
CA ILE A 490 10.46 19.02 3.58
C ILE A 490 10.82 20.31 2.83
N ALA A 491 9.87 20.88 2.08
CA ALA A 491 10.16 22.00 1.20
C ALA A 491 10.34 23.32 1.95
N TRP A 492 9.51 23.60 2.95
CA TRP A 492 9.48 24.89 3.65
C TRP A 492 10.09 24.84 5.04
N VAL A 493 9.86 23.78 5.81
CA VAL A 493 10.36 23.71 7.19
C VAL A 493 11.80 23.24 7.20
N TYR A 494 12.10 22.08 6.62
CA TYR A 494 13.45 21.53 6.49
C TYR A 494 14.29 22.33 5.50
N GLY A 495 13.69 22.69 4.36
CA GLY A 495 14.27 23.51 3.30
C GLY A 495 14.53 22.71 2.04
N ALA A 496 13.86 23.08 0.94
CA ALA A 496 13.97 22.36 -0.32
C ALA A 496 15.40 22.34 -0.88
N ASP A 497 16.16 23.44 -0.76
CA ASP A 497 17.55 23.47 -1.24
C ASP A 497 18.45 22.57 -0.42
N ARG A 498 18.28 22.57 0.91
CA ARG A 498 19.02 21.66 1.79
C ARG A 498 18.76 20.20 1.42
N PHE A 499 17.49 19.83 1.24
CA PHE A 499 17.13 18.46 0.86
C PHE A 499 17.68 18.09 -0.51
N PHE A 500 17.62 19.00 -1.48
CA PHE A 500 18.15 18.80 -2.82
C PHE A 500 19.68 18.63 -2.83
N ASP A 501 20.40 19.44 -2.05
CA ASP A 501 21.86 19.33 -1.86
C ASP A 501 22.25 17.99 -1.22
N ASN A 502 21.46 17.50 -0.25
CA ASN A 502 21.68 16.19 0.37
C ASN A 502 21.42 15.04 -0.61
N ILE A 503 20.41 15.18 -1.48
CA ILE A 503 20.18 14.20 -2.56
C ILE A 503 21.35 14.21 -3.53
N GLU A 504 21.85 15.39 -3.91
CA GLU A 504 23.01 15.53 -4.79
C GLU A 504 24.26 14.88 -4.17
N ASP A 505 24.42 14.99 -2.85
CA ASP A 505 25.47 14.28 -2.09
C ASP A 505 25.34 12.75 -2.17
N MET A 506 24.12 12.23 -2.02
CA MET A 506 23.85 10.78 -2.12
C MET A 506 24.11 10.24 -3.53
N ILE A 507 23.54 10.86 -4.57
CA ILE A 507 23.55 10.29 -5.93
C ILE A 507 24.70 10.80 -6.80
N GLY A 508 25.40 11.84 -6.38
CA GLY A 508 26.56 12.44 -7.07
C GLY A 508 26.23 13.42 -8.19
N TYR A 509 24.96 13.75 -8.43
CA TYR A 509 24.53 14.72 -9.45
C TYR A 509 23.17 15.34 -9.07
N PRO A 510 22.86 16.56 -9.55
CA PRO A 510 21.61 17.23 -9.18
C PRO A 510 20.42 16.60 -9.92
N PRO A 511 19.32 16.25 -9.22
CA PRO A 511 18.08 15.82 -9.85
C PRO A 511 17.46 16.89 -10.77
N MET A 512 16.35 16.56 -11.43
CA MET A 512 15.59 17.57 -12.19
C MET A 512 14.98 18.63 -11.27
N PRO A 513 15.19 19.94 -11.51
CA PRO A 513 14.65 21.01 -10.68
C PRO A 513 13.13 21.03 -10.58
N VAL A 514 12.42 20.43 -11.54
CA VAL A 514 10.95 20.30 -11.52
C VAL A 514 10.47 19.65 -10.21
N LEU A 515 11.19 18.65 -9.68
CA LEU A 515 10.86 17.99 -8.42
C LEU A 515 10.83 18.97 -7.24
N LYS A 516 11.81 19.88 -7.16
CA LYS A 516 11.88 20.92 -6.14
C LYS A 516 10.63 21.80 -6.17
N TYR A 517 10.20 22.23 -7.35
CA TYR A 517 9.00 23.06 -7.51
C TYR A 517 7.70 22.29 -7.27
N CYS A 518 7.67 20.99 -7.58
CA CYS A 518 6.55 20.13 -7.21
C CYS A 518 6.38 20.10 -5.69
N TRP A 519 7.44 19.84 -4.93
CA TRP A 519 7.38 19.82 -3.46
C TRP A 519 7.03 21.18 -2.84
N LEU A 520 7.53 22.27 -3.42
CA LEU A 520 7.28 23.62 -2.89
C LEU A 520 5.85 24.10 -3.10
N PHE A 521 5.27 23.83 -4.27
CA PHE A 521 4.03 24.48 -4.70
C PHE A 521 3.00 23.51 -5.28
N ILE A 522 3.38 22.71 -6.28
CA ILE A 522 2.40 22.01 -7.12
C ILE A 522 1.73 20.87 -6.35
N THR A 523 2.52 19.97 -5.76
CA THR A 523 2.02 18.83 -4.99
C THR A 523 1.16 19.27 -3.80
N PRO A 524 1.63 20.15 -2.88
CA PRO A 524 0.80 20.56 -1.75
C PRO A 524 -0.48 21.29 -2.20
N PHE A 525 -0.43 22.08 -3.29
CA PHE A 525 -1.62 22.74 -3.82
C PHE A 525 -2.64 21.73 -4.38
N ILE A 526 -2.22 20.80 -5.25
CA ILE A 526 -3.11 19.80 -5.84
C ILE A 526 -3.71 18.91 -4.74
N CYS A 527 -2.88 18.46 -3.78
CA CYS A 527 -3.35 17.63 -2.67
C CYS A 527 -4.34 18.39 -1.78
N ALA A 528 -4.06 19.65 -1.42
CA ALA A 528 -4.96 20.45 -0.59
C ALA A 528 -6.28 20.77 -1.31
N ALA A 529 -6.23 21.07 -2.62
CA ALA A 529 -7.43 21.32 -3.41
C ALA A 529 -8.30 20.07 -3.54
N THR A 530 -7.68 18.91 -3.79
CA THR A 530 -8.38 17.62 -3.89
C THR A 530 -8.97 17.22 -2.53
N LEU A 531 -8.20 17.39 -1.45
CA LEU A 531 -8.66 17.15 -0.08
C LEU A 531 -9.85 18.04 0.28
N LEU A 532 -9.80 19.33 -0.05
CA LEU A 532 -10.90 20.26 0.19
C LEU A 532 -12.15 19.87 -0.59
N TYR A 533 -11.99 19.50 -1.87
CA TYR A 533 -13.10 18.99 -2.68
C TYR A 533 -13.72 17.73 -2.05
N ASP A 534 -12.89 16.76 -1.66
CA ASP A 534 -13.32 15.51 -1.03
C ASP A 534 -14.09 15.78 0.27
N LEU A 535 -13.60 16.69 1.13
CA LEU A 535 -14.27 17.06 2.38
C LEU A 535 -15.60 17.81 2.17
N ILE A 536 -15.75 18.55 1.07
CA ILE A 536 -16.97 19.30 0.74
C ILE A 536 -18.03 18.40 0.11
N VAL A 537 -17.60 17.54 -0.82
CA VAL A 537 -18.49 16.73 -1.66
C VAL A 537 -18.81 15.38 -1.04
N SER A 538 -17.93 14.85 -0.18
CA SER A 538 -18.16 13.57 0.49
C SER A 538 -19.53 13.57 1.19
N PRO A 539 -20.46 12.69 0.77
CA PRO A 539 -21.75 12.61 1.42
C PRO A 539 -21.54 12.25 2.90
N PRO A 540 -22.37 12.77 3.81
CA PRO A 540 -22.28 12.39 5.22
C PRO A 540 -22.40 10.87 5.33
N LEU A 541 -21.57 10.29 6.19
CA LEU A 541 -21.44 8.85 6.49
C LEU A 541 -22.77 8.09 6.66
N SER A 542 -23.87 8.81 6.93
CA SER A 542 -25.23 8.34 7.13
C SER A 542 -26.09 8.23 5.85
N ALA A 543 -25.59 8.63 4.68
CA ALA A 543 -26.35 8.68 3.43
C ALA A 543 -26.31 7.38 2.59
N SER A 544 -25.36 6.46 2.84
CA SER A 544 -25.32 5.14 2.20
C SER A 544 -26.26 4.16 2.91
N LYS A 545 -27.57 4.40 2.78
CA LYS A 545 -28.62 3.71 3.56
C LYS A 545 -28.75 2.22 3.32
N ASP A 546 -28.12 1.66 2.28
CA ASP A 546 -28.38 0.28 1.87
C ASP A 546 -27.34 -0.75 2.34
N PHE A 547 -26.24 -0.34 3.00
CA PHE A 547 -25.12 -1.28 3.22
C PHE A 547 -24.30 -1.13 4.51
N VAL A 548 -24.63 -0.19 5.39
CA VAL A 548 -23.83 0.10 6.58
C VAL A 548 -24.68 -0.09 7.84
N PRO A 549 -24.36 -1.08 8.69
CA PRO A 549 -25.00 -1.24 9.99
C PRO A 549 -24.91 0.06 10.81
N SER A 550 -25.80 0.24 11.78
CA SER A 550 -25.83 1.45 12.62
C SER A 550 -24.46 1.81 13.24
N TRP A 551 -23.63 0.82 13.58
CA TRP A 551 -22.28 1.00 14.12
C TRP A 551 -21.23 1.43 13.09
N GLY A 552 -21.46 1.20 11.80
CA GLY A 552 -20.46 1.38 10.75
C GLY A 552 -20.04 2.83 10.55
N SER A 553 -20.96 3.78 10.78
CA SER A 553 -20.65 5.21 10.74
C SER A 553 -19.62 5.59 11.83
N THR A 554 -19.81 5.15 13.07
CA THR A 554 -18.85 5.38 14.16
C THR A 554 -17.47 4.80 13.83
N VAL A 555 -17.43 3.57 13.29
CA VAL A 555 -16.16 2.93 12.92
C VAL A 555 -15.46 3.67 11.78
N ALA A 556 -16.18 4.07 10.73
CA ALA A 556 -15.63 4.85 9.63
C ALA A 556 -15.06 6.21 10.07
N ALA A 557 -15.75 6.89 10.99
CA ALA A 557 -15.25 8.14 11.58
C ALA A 557 -13.95 7.91 12.38
N LEU A 558 -13.88 6.85 13.19
CA LEU A 558 -12.68 6.49 13.95
C LEU A 558 -11.48 6.15 13.04
N LEU A 559 -11.71 5.34 12.01
CA LEU A 559 -10.70 4.96 11.02
C LEU A 559 -10.13 6.18 10.28
N THR A 560 -11.00 7.13 9.91
CA THR A 560 -10.58 8.35 9.21
C THR A 560 -9.84 9.30 10.15
N LEU A 561 -10.35 9.54 11.36
CA LEU A 561 -9.79 10.56 12.26
C LEU A 561 -8.48 10.13 12.93
N THR A 562 -8.25 8.84 13.13
CA THR A 562 -7.11 8.35 13.91
C THR A 562 -5.76 8.76 13.29
N PRO A 563 -5.47 8.52 11.98
CA PRO A 563 -4.25 9.02 11.35
C PRO A 563 -4.16 10.55 11.33
N MET A 564 -5.27 11.24 11.07
CA MET A 564 -5.30 12.70 10.95
C MET A 564 -4.89 13.40 12.25
N ILE A 565 -5.33 12.86 13.40
CA ILE A 565 -5.09 13.44 14.71
C ILE A 565 -3.64 13.22 15.18
N CYS A 566 -2.92 12.23 14.65
CA CYS A 566 -1.52 11.97 15.01
C CYS A 566 -0.61 13.20 14.78
N ILE A 567 -0.77 13.90 13.66
CA ILE A 567 0.04 15.07 13.31
C ILE A 567 -0.13 16.20 14.35
N PRO A 568 -1.34 16.74 14.62
CA PRO A 568 -1.51 17.81 15.60
C PRO A 568 -1.19 17.39 17.04
N ILE A 569 -1.48 16.15 17.44
CA ILE A 569 -1.11 15.67 18.79
C ILE A 569 0.40 15.73 19.00
N PHE A 570 1.19 15.22 18.04
CA PHE A 570 2.64 15.19 18.19
C PHE A 570 3.26 16.59 18.11
N ILE A 571 2.67 17.52 17.34
CA ILE A 571 3.04 18.93 17.40
C ILE A 571 2.84 19.48 18.81
N LEU A 572 1.67 19.25 19.44
CA LEU A 572 1.40 19.70 20.81
C LEU A 572 2.32 19.06 21.85
N VAL A 573 2.64 17.77 21.70
CA VAL A 573 3.59 17.06 22.57
C VAL A 573 4.99 17.64 22.43
N ALA A 574 5.45 17.91 21.20
CA ALA A 574 6.74 18.52 20.95
C ALA A 574 6.83 19.92 21.57
N LEU A 575 5.80 20.76 21.36
CA LEU A 575 5.71 22.11 21.96
C LEU A 575 5.80 22.09 23.49
N LYS A 576 5.21 21.08 24.16
CA LYS A 576 5.32 20.92 25.62
C LYS A 576 6.72 20.52 26.09
N LYS A 577 7.48 19.78 25.27
CA LYS A 577 8.84 19.35 25.62
C LYS A 577 9.87 20.46 25.44
N GLY A 578 9.64 21.44 24.56
CA GLY A 578 10.41 22.68 24.49
C GLY A 578 11.85 22.58 23.93
N HIS A 579 12.28 21.42 23.42
CA HIS A 579 13.61 21.22 22.85
C HIS A 579 13.58 21.20 21.31
N ASP A 580 14.49 21.94 20.66
CA ASP A 580 14.96 21.82 19.27
C ASP A 580 13.95 21.29 18.23
N LEU A 581 12.77 21.89 18.22
CA LEU A 581 11.58 21.41 17.51
C LEU A 581 11.76 21.23 16.00
N ILE A 582 12.63 22.04 15.39
CA ILE A 582 12.82 22.14 13.93
C ILE A 582 14.29 21.89 13.55
N VAL A 583 15.13 21.49 14.52
CA VAL A 583 16.55 21.22 14.27
C VAL A 583 16.69 19.77 13.82
N PRO A 584 17.28 19.53 12.64
CA PRO A 584 17.63 18.17 12.24
C PRO A 584 18.64 17.57 13.20
N SER A 585 18.61 16.26 13.37
CA SER A 585 19.56 15.54 14.23
C SER A 585 21.00 15.74 13.76
N ALA A 586 21.92 15.87 14.72
CA ALA A 586 23.33 16.21 14.48
C ALA A 586 24.11 15.10 13.76
N ASP A 587 23.62 13.85 13.77
CA ASP A 587 24.22 12.70 13.10
C ASP A 587 23.94 12.66 11.58
N LEU A 588 23.04 13.51 11.08
CA LEU A 588 22.73 13.56 9.65
C LEU A 588 23.80 14.33 8.86
N GLN A 589 24.33 13.69 7.82
CA GLN A 589 25.30 14.32 6.91
C GLN A 589 24.66 15.47 6.14
N GLN A 590 25.20 16.69 6.27
CA GLN A 590 24.73 17.84 5.51
C GLN A 590 25.85 18.33 4.58
N ARG A 591 25.60 18.33 3.26
CA ARG A 591 26.60 18.74 2.27
C ARG A 591 26.99 20.22 2.37
N SER A 592 26.06 21.09 2.77
CA SER A 592 26.28 22.52 2.84
C SER A 592 25.47 23.16 3.97
N PRO A 593 25.84 22.95 5.24
CA PRO A 593 25.10 23.45 6.40
C PRO A 593 25.07 24.99 6.48
N SER A 594 26.07 25.66 5.89
CA SER A 594 26.19 27.13 5.79
C SER A 594 25.48 27.74 4.59
N LYS A 595 24.77 26.95 3.77
CA LYS A 595 23.91 27.52 2.72
C LYS A 595 22.54 27.87 3.28
N PRO A 596 21.86 28.86 2.67
CA PRO A 596 20.45 29.10 2.94
C PRO A 596 19.61 27.84 2.73
N ARG A 597 18.61 27.62 3.58
CA ARG A 597 17.72 26.44 3.52
C ARG A 597 16.78 26.50 2.32
N LEU A 598 16.43 27.71 1.90
CA LEU A 598 15.56 27.95 0.75
C LEU A 598 15.87 29.28 0.07
N THR A 599 16.10 29.20 -1.22
CA THR A 599 16.28 30.28 -2.18
C THR A 599 15.25 30.15 -3.30
N LEU A 600 14.62 31.27 -3.66
CA LEU A 600 13.71 31.38 -4.80
C LEU A 600 14.13 32.55 -5.66
N CYS A 601 14.33 32.32 -6.96
CA CYS A 601 14.76 33.35 -7.91
C CYS A 601 15.94 34.18 -7.35
N GLU A 602 16.97 33.49 -6.83
CA GLU A 602 18.18 34.06 -6.23
C GLU A 602 17.97 34.90 -4.94
N ARG A 603 16.74 34.95 -4.41
CA ARG A 603 16.45 35.56 -3.11
C ARG A 603 16.45 34.52 -2.01
N VAL A 604 17.18 34.81 -0.94
CA VAL A 604 17.16 34.00 0.30
C VAL A 604 15.82 34.21 1.00
N ILE A 605 15.04 33.14 1.10
CA ILE A 605 13.78 33.15 1.86
C ILE A 605 14.03 32.64 3.27
N ILE A 606 14.74 31.52 3.40
CA ILE A 606 15.06 30.93 4.68
C ILE A 606 16.58 30.88 4.82
N LYS A 607 17.09 31.60 5.82
CA LYS A 607 18.52 31.68 6.12
C LYS A 607 19.06 30.32 6.58
N GLU A 608 20.39 30.21 6.61
CA GLU A 608 21.10 29.08 7.21
C GLU A 608 20.66 28.86 8.67
N GLN A 609 20.73 27.60 9.11
CA GLN A 609 20.47 27.25 10.51
C GLN A 609 21.81 27.14 11.20
N LYS A 610 22.11 28.06 12.13
CA LYS A 610 23.33 27.97 12.95
C LYS A 610 23.27 26.66 13.76
N LEU A 611 24.15 25.72 13.46
CA LEU A 611 24.40 24.58 14.35
C LEU A 611 25.04 25.13 15.63
N SER A 612 24.44 24.87 16.79
CA SER A 612 24.89 25.33 18.11
C SER A 612 26.33 24.93 18.45
N HIS A 613 26.89 23.93 17.77
CA HIS A 613 28.23 23.40 18.06
C HIS A 613 29.39 24.31 17.63
N THR A 614 29.18 25.39 16.87
CA THR A 614 30.31 26.23 16.43
C THR A 614 30.66 27.36 17.40
N GLU A 615 29.82 27.68 18.40
CA GLU A 615 30.15 28.69 19.41
C GLU A 615 30.90 28.11 20.61
N GLU A 616 30.63 26.86 21.01
CA GLU A 616 31.39 26.20 22.08
C GLU A 616 32.83 25.91 21.66
N ASP A 617 33.06 25.32 20.48
CA ASP A 617 34.43 25.05 19.99
C ASP A 617 35.23 26.33 19.72
N LYS A 618 34.58 27.39 19.21
CA LYS A 618 35.25 28.69 19.06
C LYS A 618 35.53 29.38 20.39
N SER A 619 34.68 29.20 21.40
CA SER A 619 34.92 29.73 22.75
C SER A 619 36.01 28.96 23.49
N VAL A 620 36.17 27.67 23.21
CA VAL A 620 37.24 26.82 23.75
C VAL A 620 38.56 27.08 23.01
N GLU A 621 38.56 27.25 21.69
CA GLU A 621 39.74 27.71 20.93
C GLU A 621 40.14 29.14 21.28
N GLU A 622 39.21 30.09 21.44
CA GLU A 622 39.55 31.46 21.88
C GLU A 622 40.04 31.50 23.34
N LYS A 623 39.57 30.60 24.21
CA LYS A 623 40.10 30.48 25.57
C LYS A 623 41.48 29.83 25.58
N ALA A 624 41.70 28.79 24.77
CA ALA A 624 43.00 28.16 24.61
C ALA A 624 44.04 29.13 24.02
N LEU A 625 43.66 29.94 23.01
CA LEU A 625 44.56 30.95 22.44
C LEU A 625 44.87 32.08 23.42
N LYS A 626 43.92 32.47 24.29
CA LYS A 626 44.15 33.51 25.30
C LYS A 626 45.02 33.02 26.46
N GLU A 627 44.90 31.76 26.87
CA GLU A 627 45.76 31.17 27.90
C GLU A 627 47.21 31.01 27.42
N ASP A 628 47.45 30.69 26.15
CA ASP A 628 48.81 30.61 25.59
C ASP A 628 49.50 31.97 25.43
N THR A 629 48.77 33.06 25.17
CA THR A 629 49.37 34.41 25.12
C THR A 629 49.64 35.05 26.49
N THR A 630 49.19 34.45 27.59
CA THR A 630 49.39 35.01 28.94
C THR A 630 50.57 34.34 29.68
N ASN A 631 51.17 33.30 29.10
CA ASN A 631 52.33 32.57 29.65
C ASN A 631 53.64 32.77 28.85
N MET A 632 53.74 33.84 28.04
CA MET A 632 54.98 34.20 27.33
C MET A 632 55.56 35.55 27.78
#